data_AF-A0A958WSE6-F1
#
_entry.id   AF-A0A958WSE6-F1
#
_cell.length_a   1.000
_cell.length_b   1.000
_cell.length_c   1.000
_cell.angle_alpha   90.00
_cell.angle_beta   90.00
_cell.angle_gamma   90.00
#
_symmetry.space_group_name_H-M   'P 1'
#
loop_
_entity.id
_entity.type
_entity.pdbx_description
1 polymer ?
#
loop_
_entity_poly.entity_id
_entity_poly.type
_entity_poly.pdbx_seq_one_letter_code
_entity_poly.pdbx_strand_id
1 'polypeptide(L)'
;MRQSLFEEEAGFIQNLKTATGKALPEWFALIKGSGEKGFLDIRRWLVETQKLATSPATTIAQLYLEDQERKAPKVWFSQGGRGGDFSYESGEGGFTSWWEFGGGDTLAILSVPVQEHWEAQTGIPLAKRAEVLEFIGRETVRQQTTGGRGTFEVQEGIILIRVQ
;
A
#
# COMPACT_ATOMS: atom_id res chain seq x y z
N MET A 1 -2.96 0.48 53.33
CA MET A 1 -2.31 -0.18 52.18
C MET A 1 -3.29 -0.95 51.29
N ARG A 2 -4.27 -1.70 51.82
CA ARG A 2 -5.28 -2.41 50.99
C ARG A 2 -6.23 -1.49 50.18
N GLN A 3 -6.49 -0.26 50.62
CA GLN A 3 -7.50 0.60 50.01
C GLN A 3 -7.07 1.16 48.63
N SER A 4 -5.78 1.43 48.40
CA SER A 4 -5.30 1.97 47.11
C SER A 4 -5.24 0.92 45.99
N LEU A 5 -5.13 -0.37 46.33
CA LEU A 5 -5.11 -1.46 45.36
C LEU A 5 -6.48 -1.72 44.75
N PHE A 6 -7.56 -1.63 45.53
CA PHE A 6 -8.93 -1.75 45.02
C PHE A 6 -9.33 -0.59 44.12
N GLU A 7 -8.78 0.61 44.35
CA GLU A 7 -8.95 1.78 43.46
C GLU A 7 -8.20 1.59 42.13
N GLU A 8 -6.98 1.03 42.14
CA GLU A 8 -6.27 0.64 40.92
C GLU A 8 -6.99 -0.47 40.14
N GLU A 9 -7.58 -1.44 40.84
CA GLU A 9 -8.37 -2.53 40.26
C GLU A 9 -9.59 -2.00 39.50
N ALA A 10 -10.33 -1.08 40.13
CA ALA A 10 -11.50 -0.44 39.53
C ALA A 10 -11.12 0.41 38.31
N GLY A 11 -10.02 1.16 38.38
CA GLY A 11 -9.50 1.94 37.26
C GLY A 11 -9.06 1.07 36.07
N PHE A 12 -8.39 -0.05 36.35
CA PHE A 12 -7.96 -1.01 35.33
C PHE A 12 -9.16 -1.66 34.62
N ILE A 13 -10.18 -2.10 35.37
CA ILE A 13 -11.41 -2.69 34.82
C ILE A 13 -12.15 -1.68 33.93
N GLN A 14 -12.22 -0.41 34.35
CA GLN A 14 -12.87 0.62 33.57
C GLN A 14 -12.11 0.91 32.26
N ASN A 15 -10.78 0.99 32.31
CA ASN A 15 -9.95 1.18 31.12
C ASN A 15 -10.06 0.01 30.13
N LEU A 16 -10.14 -1.23 30.63
CA LEU A 16 -10.34 -2.43 29.80
C LEU A 16 -11.68 -2.41 29.05
N LYS A 17 -12.77 -2.01 29.71
CA LYS A 17 -14.09 -1.87 29.06
C LYS A 17 -14.05 -0.83 27.94
N THR A 18 -13.42 0.32 28.21
CA THR A 18 -13.29 1.41 27.22
C THR A 18 -12.41 0.99 26.03
N ALA A 19 -11.30 0.29 26.27
CA ALA A 19 -10.37 -0.11 25.22
C ALA A 19 -10.89 -1.22 24.31
N THR A 20 -11.75 -2.11 24.82
CA THR A 20 -12.24 -3.28 24.06
C THR A 20 -13.63 -3.08 23.46
N GLY A 21 -14.40 -2.10 23.94
CA GLY A 21 -15.78 -1.84 23.50
C GLY A 21 -16.76 -2.99 23.78
N LYS A 22 -16.34 -3.99 24.58
CA LYS A 22 -17.11 -5.20 24.89
C LYS A 22 -17.27 -5.35 26.40
N ALA A 23 -18.40 -5.92 26.81
CA ALA A 23 -18.59 -6.34 28.19
C ALA A 23 -17.56 -7.42 28.54
N LEU A 24 -16.96 -7.34 29.73
CA LEU A 24 -16.03 -8.36 30.20
C LEU A 24 -16.76 -9.70 30.35
N PRO A 25 -16.15 -10.83 29.94
CA PRO A 25 -16.78 -12.15 30.04
C PRO A 25 -17.20 -12.52 31.47
N GLU A 26 -18.25 -13.32 31.64
CA GLU A 26 -18.78 -13.67 32.98
C GLU A 26 -17.75 -14.31 33.92
N TRP A 27 -16.77 -15.04 33.38
CA TRP A 27 -15.70 -15.63 34.17
C TRP A 27 -14.80 -14.58 34.87
N PHE A 28 -14.83 -13.31 34.44
CA PHE A 28 -14.14 -12.22 35.17
C PHE A 28 -14.68 -11.99 36.58
N ALA A 29 -15.96 -12.31 36.84
CA ALA A 29 -16.54 -12.19 38.17
C ALA A 29 -15.92 -13.18 39.16
N LEU A 30 -15.39 -14.31 38.68
CA LEU A 30 -14.71 -15.33 39.48
C LEU A 30 -13.35 -14.86 40.00
N ILE A 31 -12.78 -13.80 39.41
CA ILE A 31 -11.45 -13.26 39.74
C ILE A 31 -11.46 -12.44 41.03
N LYS A 32 -12.60 -11.81 41.36
CA LYS A 32 -12.77 -10.94 42.55
C LYS A 32 -12.44 -11.62 43.88
N GLY A 33 -12.38 -12.96 43.94
CA GLY A 33 -12.05 -13.73 45.15
C GLY A 33 -10.63 -14.30 45.21
N SER A 34 -9.80 -14.10 44.18
CA SER A 34 -8.51 -14.79 44.03
C SER A 34 -7.34 -14.20 44.83
N GLY A 35 -7.54 -13.04 45.45
CA GLY A 35 -6.51 -12.32 46.18
C GLY A 35 -5.45 -11.67 45.28
N GLU A 36 -4.50 -10.97 45.90
CA GLU A 36 -3.53 -10.08 45.23
C GLU A 36 -2.65 -10.79 44.18
N LYS A 37 -2.29 -12.05 44.44
CA LYS A 37 -1.47 -12.86 43.54
C LYS A 37 -2.25 -13.28 42.28
N GLY A 38 -3.53 -13.65 42.42
CA GLY A 38 -4.40 -14.02 41.30
C GLY A 38 -4.69 -12.85 40.38
N PHE A 39 -4.90 -11.65 40.93
CA PHE A 39 -5.10 -10.44 40.13
C PHE A 39 -3.85 -10.07 39.29
N LEU A 40 -2.65 -10.16 39.89
CA LEU A 40 -1.39 -9.84 39.20
C LEU A 40 -1.07 -10.84 38.08
N ASP A 41 -1.31 -12.14 38.29
CA ASP A 41 -1.08 -13.18 37.28
C ASP A 41 -2.03 -13.01 36.09
N ILE A 42 -3.29 -12.65 36.34
CA ILE A 42 -4.28 -12.38 35.28
C ILE A 42 -3.98 -11.07 34.54
N ARG A 43 -3.58 -10.02 35.26
CA ARG A 43 -3.13 -8.76 34.63
C ARG A 43 -1.95 -9.01 33.70
N ARG A 44 -0.98 -9.83 34.13
CA ARG A 44 0.17 -10.22 33.30
C ARG A 44 -0.30 -10.99 32.06
N TRP A 45 -1.14 -12.01 32.24
CA TRP A 45 -1.69 -12.79 31.13
C TRP A 45 -2.50 -11.94 30.14
N LEU A 46 -3.31 -10.99 30.60
CA LEU A 46 -4.08 -10.08 29.73
C LEU A 46 -3.17 -9.15 28.93
N VAL A 47 -2.13 -8.59 29.55
CA VAL A 47 -1.15 -7.74 28.86
C VAL A 47 -0.36 -8.57 27.84
N GLU A 48 0.05 -9.78 28.18
CA GLU A 48 0.70 -10.71 27.26
C GLU A 48 -0.23 -11.12 26.11
N THR A 49 -1.49 -11.42 26.38
CA THR A 49 -2.48 -11.79 25.37
C THR A 49 -2.83 -10.60 24.46
N GLN A 50 -2.94 -9.39 25.01
CA GLN A 50 -3.14 -8.18 24.21
C GLN A 50 -1.93 -7.89 23.34
N LYS A 51 -0.70 -8.06 23.85
CA LYS A 51 0.53 -8.00 23.06
C LYS A 51 0.56 -9.08 21.97
N LEU A 52 0.10 -10.29 22.26
CA LEU A 52 -0.03 -11.38 21.29
C LEU A 52 -1.17 -11.15 20.29
N ALA A 53 -2.16 -10.32 20.61
CA ALA A 53 -3.22 -9.93 19.66
C ALA A 53 -2.76 -8.76 18.77
N THR A 54 -2.02 -7.79 19.32
CA THR A 54 -1.57 -6.61 18.58
C THR A 54 -0.28 -6.84 17.82
N SER A 55 0.67 -7.65 18.31
CA SER A 55 1.96 -7.88 17.65
C SER A 55 1.82 -8.63 16.31
N PRO A 56 1.13 -9.77 16.22
CA PRO A 56 0.89 -10.44 14.95
C PRO A 56 -0.02 -9.63 14.02
N ALA A 57 -1.07 -8.97 14.53
CA ALA A 57 -1.95 -8.15 13.70
C ALA A 57 -1.22 -6.94 13.08
N THR A 58 -0.36 -6.26 13.86
CA THR A 58 0.49 -5.16 13.36
C THR A 58 1.50 -5.68 12.35
N THR A 59 2.10 -6.85 12.60
CA THR A 59 3.05 -7.48 11.68
C THR A 59 2.38 -7.86 10.36
N ILE A 60 1.19 -8.47 10.41
CA ILE A 60 0.41 -8.83 9.22
C ILE A 60 -0.01 -7.57 8.45
N ALA A 61 -0.45 -6.52 9.14
CA ALA A 61 -0.80 -5.25 8.51
C ALA A 61 0.42 -4.61 7.82
N GLN A 62 1.58 -4.62 8.47
CA GLN A 62 2.82 -4.11 7.91
C GLN A 62 3.24 -4.91 6.66
N LEU A 63 3.25 -6.24 6.75
CA LEU A 63 3.57 -7.11 5.62
C LEU A 63 2.60 -6.93 4.45
N TYR A 64 1.32 -6.69 4.73
CA TYR A 64 0.32 -6.38 3.72
C TYR A 64 0.63 -5.06 3.02
N LEU A 65 0.92 -3.99 3.78
CA LEU A 65 1.28 -2.68 3.21
C LEU A 65 2.55 -2.77 2.37
N GLU A 66 3.58 -3.46 2.86
CA GLU A 66 4.83 -3.69 2.12
C GLU A 66 4.60 -4.50 0.83
N ASP A 67 3.72 -5.51 0.86
CA ASP A 67 3.32 -6.24 -0.34
C ASP A 67 2.57 -5.35 -1.34
N GLN A 68 1.68 -4.49 -0.86
CA GLN A 68 0.99 -3.51 -1.71
C GLN A 68 1.97 -2.51 -2.33
N GLU A 69 2.91 -1.96 -1.56
CA GLU A 69 3.93 -1.03 -2.05
C GLU A 69 4.89 -1.68 -3.04
N ARG A 70 5.23 -2.95 -2.82
CA ARG A 70 6.03 -3.74 -3.76
C ARG A 70 5.30 -3.91 -5.09
N LYS A 71 4.00 -4.24 -5.03
CA LYS A 71 3.13 -4.50 -6.19
C LYS A 71 2.59 -3.24 -6.85
N ALA A 72 2.73 -2.08 -6.21
CA ALA A 72 2.25 -0.81 -6.75
C ALA A 72 2.89 -0.52 -8.13
N PRO A 73 2.10 -0.01 -9.08
CA PRO A 73 2.57 0.27 -10.42
C PRO A 73 3.62 1.38 -10.41
N LYS A 74 4.64 1.23 -11.24
CA LYS A 74 5.83 2.09 -11.28
C LYS A 74 6.30 2.30 -12.71
N VAL A 75 6.88 3.47 -12.98
CA VAL A 75 7.47 3.84 -14.27
C VAL A 75 8.83 4.50 -14.07
N TRP A 76 9.84 4.01 -14.80
CA TRP A 76 11.21 4.51 -14.77
C TRP A 76 11.69 4.82 -16.19
N PHE A 77 12.64 5.75 -16.31
CA PHE A 77 13.22 6.15 -17.59
C PHE A 77 14.75 6.06 -17.55
N SER A 78 15.34 5.58 -18.64
CA SER A 78 16.75 5.74 -18.95
C SER A 78 16.92 6.81 -20.04
N GLN A 79 17.99 7.59 -19.94
CA GLN A 79 18.30 8.65 -20.92
C GLN A 79 19.52 8.24 -21.75
N GLY A 80 19.33 8.09 -23.06
CA GLY A 80 20.37 7.80 -24.06
C GLY A 80 20.62 8.97 -25.04
N GLY A 81 20.17 10.18 -24.71
CA GLY A 81 20.28 11.37 -25.57
C GLY A 81 18.90 11.89 -25.98
N ARG A 82 18.53 11.67 -27.26
CA ARG A 82 17.22 12.05 -27.80
C ARG A 82 16.11 11.01 -27.55
N GLY A 83 16.42 9.98 -26.77
CA GLY A 83 15.52 8.91 -26.40
C GLY A 83 16.21 8.00 -25.41
N GLY A 84 15.60 6.85 -25.17
CA GLY A 84 16.10 5.83 -24.28
C GLY A 84 15.04 4.76 -24.07
N ASP A 85 15.10 4.10 -22.93
CA ASP A 85 14.12 3.09 -22.54
C ASP A 85 13.29 3.61 -21.38
N PHE A 86 12.06 3.10 -21.29
CA PHE A 86 11.25 3.20 -20.09
C PHE A 86 10.78 1.81 -19.70
N SER A 87 10.57 1.61 -18.40
CA SER A 87 10.08 0.36 -17.86
C SER A 87 8.83 0.62 -17.04
N TYR A 88 7.79 -0.18 -17.25
CA TYR A 88 6.62 -0.30 -16.39
C TYR A 88 6.70 -1.60 -15.60
N GLU A 89 6.44 -1.53 -14.29
CA GLU A 89 6.40 -2.71 -13.42
C GLU A 89 5.24 -2.61 -12.42
N SER A 90 4.57 -3.73 -12.16
CA SER A 90 3.52 -3.88 -11.17
C SER A 90 3.48 -5.32 -10.64
N GLY A 91 2.65 -5.57 -9.63
CA GLY A 91 2.42 -6.92 -9.11
C GLY A 91 1.83 -7.92 -10.11
N GLU A 92 1.30 -7.45 -11.24
CA GLU A 92 0.67 -8.29 -12.27
C GLU A 92 1.58 -8.58 -13.45
N GLY A 93 2.61 -7.77 -13.64
CA GLY A 93 3.47 -7.83 -14.82
C GLY A 93 4.13 -6.50 -15.11
N GLY A 94 4.89 -6.49 -16.20
CA GLY A 94 5.73 -5.36 -16.57
C GLY A 94 6.33 -5.54 -17.95
N PHE A 95 6.85 -4.44 -18.50
CA PHE A 95 7.55 -4.45 -19.77
C PHE A 95 8.53 -3.27 -19.84
N THR A 96 9.54 -3.42 -20.68
CA THR A 96 10.48 -2.35 -21.05
C THR A 96 10.31 -2.07 -22.53
N SER A 97 10.29 -0.79 -22.89
CA SER A 97 10.15 -0.35 -24.28
C SER A 97 10.87 0.99 -24.46
N TRP A 98 10.99 1.43 -25.70
CA TRP A 98 11.70 2.66 -26.02
C TRP A 98 10.82 3.90 -25.88
N TRP A 99 11.48 5.04 -25.65
CA TRP A 99 10.90 6.36 -25.79
C TRP A 99 11.85 7.27 -26.58
N GLU A 100 11.32 8.30 -27.22
CA GLU A 100 12.11 9.33 -27.89
C GLU A 100 11.48 10.71 -27.76
N PHE A 101 12.28 11.77 -27.96
CA PHE A 101 11.74 13.12 -28.07
C PHE A 101 10.92 13.27 -29.35
N GLY A 102 9.72 13.83 -29.18
CA GLY A 102 8.87 14.22 -30.28
C GLY A 102 9.35 15.49 -30.99
N GLY A 103 8.57 15.91 -31.98
CA GLY A 103 8.70 17.20 -32.63
C GLY A 103 7.43 18.04 -32.48
N GLY A 104 7.53 19.33 -32.79
CA GLY A 104 6.39 20.25 -32.70
C GLY A 104 5.95 20.47 -31.25
N ASP A 105 4.68 20.16 -30.98
CA ASP A 105 4.05 20.25 -29.65
C ASP A 105 4.18 18.95 -28.81
N THR A 106 4.83 17.93 -29.37
CA THR A 106 5.04 16.65 -28.70
C THR A 106 6.42 16.65 -28.02
N LEU A 107 6.42 16.53 -26.70
CA LEU A 107 7.63 16.39 -25.90
C LEU A 107 8.26 15.02 -26.11
N ALA A 108 7.49 13.95 -25.93
CA ALA A 108 8.00 12.58 -25.98
C ALA A 108 6.97 11.61 -26.59
N ILE A 109 7.49 10.55 -27.19
CA ILE A 109 6.74 9.42 -27.75
C ILE A 109 7.23 8.18 -27.01
N LEU A 110 6.31 7.46 -26.37
CA LEU A 110 6.60 6.20 -25.68
C LEU A 110 5.99 5.06 -26.49
N SER A 111 6.77 4.06 -26.84
CA SER A 111 6.27 2.85 -27.49
C SER A 111 5.66 1.90 -26.47
N VAL A 112 4.47 1.38 -26.74
CA VAL A 112 3.77 0.43 -25.88
C VAL A 112 3.31 -0.79 -26.68
N PRO A 113 3.20 -1.98 -26.06
CA PRO A 113 2.67 -3.15 -26.75
C PRO A 113 1.28 -2.91 -27.33
N VAL A 114 1.09 -3.35 -28.57
CA VAL A 114 -0.21 -3.35 -29.23
C VAL A 114 -1.15 -4.38 -28.59
N GLN A 115 -2.46 -4.19 -28.75
CA GLN A 115 -3.48 -5.06 -28.17
C GLN A 115 -3.27 -6.54 -28.52
N GLU A 116 -2.88 -6.85 -29.75
CA GLU A 116 -2.66 -8.22 -30.24
C GLU A 116 -1.51 -8.94 -29.53
N HIS A 117 -0.55 -8.19 -28.98
CA HIS A 117 0.65 -8.74 -28.34
C HIS A 117 0.75 -8.39 -26.86
N TRP A 118 -0.28 -7.73 -26.31
CA TRP A 118 -0.26 -7.16 -24.97
C TRP A 118 0.04 -8.20 -23.88
N GLU A 119 -0.78 -9.24 -23.77
CA GLU A 119 -0.65 -10.22 -22.68
C GLU A 119 0.67 -11.00 -22.80
N ALA A 120 1.09 -11.31 -24.02
CA ALA A 120 2.34 -12.02 -24.27
C ALA A 120 3.59 -11.20 -23.94
N GLN A 121 3.55 -9.88 -24.14
CA GLN A 121 4.70 -9.00 -23.90
C GLN A 121 4.75 -8.43 -22.48
N THR A 122 3.60 -8.31 -21.81
CA THR A 122 3.50 -7.65 -20.50
C THR A 122 3.20 -8.59 -19.34
N GLY A 123 2.60 -9.75 -19.64
CA GLY A 123 2.00 -10.63 -18.62
C GLY A 123 0.72 -10.09 -17.99
N ILE A 124 0.25 -8.91 -18.41
CA ILE A 124 -0.91 -8.23 -17.83
C ILE A 124 -2.15 -8.56 -18.65
N PRO A 125 -3.32 -8.87 -18.02
CA PRO A 125 -4.55 -9.11 -18.75
C PRO A 125 -4.94 -7.94 -19.67
N LEU A 126 -5.40 -8.24 -20.89
CA LEU A 126 -5.78 -7.22 -21.87
C LEU A 126 -6.85 -6.26 -21.34
N ALA A 127 -7.76 -6.76 -20.50
CA ALA A 127 -8.80 -5.94 -19.86
C ALA A 127 -8.24 -4.78 -19.01
N LYS A 128 -7.00 -4.87 -18.54
CA LYS A 128 -6.31 -3.84 -17.75
C LYS A 128 -5.42 -2.92 -18.58
N ARG A 129 -5.29 -3.17 -19.89
CA ARG A 129 -4.43 -2.38 -20.77
C ARG A 129 -4.71 -0.89 -20.67
N ALA A 130 -5.98 -0.50 -20.75
CA ALA A 130 -6.37 0.92 -20.71
C ALA A 130 -5.92 1.59 -19.40
N GLU A 131 -6.14 0.94 -18.25
CA GLU A 131 -5.73 1.44 -16.93
C GLU A 131 -4.21 1.60 -16.82
N VAL A 132 -3.45 0.61 -17.31
CA VAL A 132 -1.98 0.65 -17.30
C VAL A 132 -1.46 1.78 -18.18
N LEU A 133 -1.98 1.92 -19.40
CA LEU A 133 -1.56 3.00 -20.31
C LEU A 133 -1.91 4.38 -19.75
N GLU A 134 -3.06 4.51 -19.10
CA GLU A 134 -3.46 5.75 -18.42
C GLU A 134 -2.54 6.09 -17.24
N PHE A 135 -2.14 5.09 -16.45
CA PHE A 135 -1.15 5.26 -15.40
C PHE A 135 0.20 5.72 -15.98
N ILE A 136 0.72 5.04 -17.00
CA ILE A 136 1.99 5.39 -17.65
C ILE A 136 1.94 6.83 -18.16
N GLY A 137 0.86 7.21 -18.87
CA GLY A 137 0.70 8.57 -19.39
C GLY A 137 0.71 9.64 -18.30
N ARG A 138 -0.10 9.46 -17.24
CA ARG A 138 -0.13 10.38 -16.09
C ARG A 138 1.21 10.49 -15.39
N GLU A 139 1.84 9.36 -15.13
CA GLU A 139 3.10 9.31 -14.40
C GLU A 139 4.24 9.91 -15.22
N THR A 140 4.23 9.69 -16.54
CA THR A 140 5.17 10.34 -17.46
C THR A 140 5.00 11.85 -17.47
N VAL A 141 3.76 12.36 -17.56
CA VAL A 141 3.51 13.81 -17.46
C VAL A 141 4.04 14.35 -16.13
N ARG A 142 3.75 13.67 -15.02
CA ARG A 142 4.19 14.07 -13.68
C ARG A 142 5.71 14.14 -13.55
N GLN A 143 6.43 13.15 -14.09
CA GLN A 143 7.88 13.04 -13.97
C GLN A 143 8.63 13.90 -14.98
N GLN A 144 8.16 13.99 -16.22
CA GLN A 144 8.94 14.51 -17.36
C GLN A 144 8.54 15.92 -17.80
N THR A 145 7.48 16.51 -17.24
CA THR A 145 7.07 17.89 -17.55
C THR A 145 7.31 18.83 -16.37
N THR A 146 7.54 20.12 -16.65
CA THR A 146 7.79 21.11 -15.61
C THR A 146 6.56 21.34 -14.73
N GLY A 147 6.60 20.78 -13.52
CA GLY A 147 5.53 20.88 -12.54
C GLY A 147 4.31 20.02 -12.88
N GLY A 148 4.47 18.97 -13.70
CA GLY A 148 3.36 18.11 -14.11
C GLY A 148 2.36 18.78 -15.05
N ARG A 149 2.75 19.89 -15.70
CA ARG A 149 1.91 20.64 -16.63
C ARG A 149 2.12 20.12 -18.05
N GLY A 150 1.36 19.10 -18.39
CA GLY A 150 1.32 18.50 -19.72
C GLY A 150 0.05 17.68 -19.90
N THR A 151 -0.10 17.11 -21.09
CA THR A 151 -1.18 16.17 -21.40
C THR A 151 -0.60 14.94 -22.08
N PHE A 152 -1.36 13.86 -22.11
CA PHE A 152 -0.99 12.67 -22.85
C PHE A 152 -2.15 12.19 -23.71
N GLU A 153 -1.80 11.53 -24.80
CA GLU A 153 -2.73 10.91 -25.74
C GLU A 153 -2.29 9.46 -25.96
N VAL A 154 -3.19 8.52 -25.73
CA VAL A 154 -2.94 7.09 -25.98
C VAL A 154 -3.44 6.76 -27.37
N GLN A 155 -2.55 6.23 -28.20
CA GLN A 155 -2.85 5.68 -29.51
C GLN A 155 -2.47 4.19 -29.54
N GLU A 156 -2.79 3.50 -30.62
CA GLU A 156 -2.37 2.11 -30.76
C GLU A 156 -0.85 2.03 -30.92
N GLY A 157 -0.20 1.36 -29.98
CA GLY A 157 1.25 1.16 -29.98
C GLY A 157 2.08 2.32 -29.42
N ILE A 158 1.50 3.50 -29.14
CA ILE A 158 2.24 4.64 -28.59
C ILE A 158 1.45 5.48 -27.57
N ILE A 159 2.18 6.18 -26.69
CA ILE A 159 1.67 7.28 -25.87
C ILE A 159 2.43 8.55 -26.28
N LEU A 160 1.68 9.59 -26.64
CA LEU A 160 2.23 10.91 -26.94
C LEU A 160 2.14 11.79 -25.70
N ILE A 161 3.25 12.42 -25.32
CA ILE A 161 3.32 13.40 -24.24
C ILE A 161 3.43 14.79 -24.84
N ARG A 162 2.54 15.69 -24.46
CA ARG A 162 2.48 17.07 -24.97
C ARG A 162 2.67 18.06 -23.83
N VAL A 163 3.37 19.15 -24.13
CA VAL A 163 3.53 20.31 -23.24
C VAL A 163 2.75 21.49 -23.81
N GLN A 164 2.15 22.29 -22.92
CA GLN A 164 1.44 23.52 -23.27
C GLN A 164 2.38 24.72 -23.24
#